data_AF-A0A356WFD9-F1
#
_entry.id   AF-A0A356WFD9-F1
#
_cell.length_a   1.000
_cell.length_b   1.000
_cell.length_c   1.000
_cell.angle_alpha   90.00
_cell.angle_beta   90.00
_cell.angle_gamma   90.00
#
_symmetry.space_group_name_H-M   'P 1'
#
loop_
_entity.id
_entity.type
_entity.pdbx_description
1 polymer ?
#
loop_
_entity_poly.entity_id
_entity_poly.type
_entity_poly.pdbx_seq_one_letter_code
_entity_poly.pdbx_strand_id
1 'polypeptide(L)'
;GPWNNYVMHAIATMMIKLRQSNDASTNGFIWANGGYATKHSFGVYSATPSKNGFRHGSPQTTIDSLAKRELATPAEAESLIAGKATIEAFTVMHDREGRPETAIASTLLKDSRRAWATSTDPQVTKSLCAGEWVGQQVTLDSIGTLLL
;
A
#
# COMPACT_ATOMS: atom_id res chain seq x y z
N GLY A 1 13.88 -14.37 8.40
CA GLY A 1 14.18 -14.69 6.99
C GLY A 1 13.23 -13.96 6.07
N PRO A 2 13.49 -13.87 4.75
CA PRO A 2 12.74 -12.99 3.87
C PRO A 2 11.24 -13.28 3.92
N TRP A 3 10.49 -12.19 4.03
CA TRP A 3 9.05 -12.04 3.87
C TRP A 3 8.12 -12.52 4.99
N ASN A 4 8.23 -13.75 5.49
CA ASN A 4 7.06 -14.32 6.20
C ASN A 4 7.18 -14.34 7.74
N ASN A 5 8.25 -14.93 8.29
CA ASN A 5 8.25 -15.31 9.71
C ASN A 5 8.87 -14.30 10.69
N TYR A 6 9.08 -13.05 10.30
CA TYR A 6 9.76 -12.06 11.16
C TYR A 6 8.95 -11.77 12.44
N VAL A 7 7.61 -11.77 12.36
CA VAL A 7 6.72 -11.45 13.47
C VAL A 7 6.77 -12.48 14.59
N MET A 8 6.97 -13.77 14.26
CA MET A 8 7.06 -14.82 15.29
C MET A 8 8.23 -14.56 16.24
N HIS A 9 9.37 -14.08 15.73
CA HIS A 9 10.51 -13.67 16.57
C HIS A 9 10.15 -12.48 17.47
N ALA A 10 9.35 -11.52 16.96
CA ALA A 10 8.88 -10.38 17.74
C ALA A 10 7.93 -10.82 18.87
N ILE A 11 7.01 -11.76 18.59
CA ILE A 11 6.12 -12.36 19.61
C ILE A 11 6.94 -13.08 20.67
N ALA A 12 7.87 -13.96 20.29
CA ALA A 12 8.70 -14.70 21.25
C ALA A 12 9.50 -13.75 22.16
N THR A 13 10.10 -12.71 21.57
CA THR A 13 10.84 -11.68 22.31
C THR A 13 9.93 -10.91 23.26
N MET A 14 8.72 -10.55 22.83
CA MET A 14 7.75 -9.85 23.67
C MET A 14 7.33 -10.67 24.88
N MET A 15 7.13 -11.98 24.71
CA MET A 15 6.80 -12.87 25.82
C MET A 15 7.90 -12.92 26.88
N ILE A 16 9.18 -12.91 26.46
CA ILE A 16 10.31 -12.84 27.41
C ILE A 16 10.29 -11.50 28.16
N LYS A 17 10.15 -10.38 27.43
CA LYS A 17 10.14 -9.04 28.03
C LYS A 17 9.01 -8.85 29.05
N LEU A 18 7.80 -9.30 28.73
CA LEU A 18 6.64 -9.19 29.62
C LEU A 18 6.82 -10.01 30.91
N ARG A 19 7.40 -11.22 30.80
CA ARG A 19 7.67 -12.07 31.99
C ARG A 19 8.78 -11.52 32.88
N GLN A 20 9.71 -10.75 32.32
CA GLN A 20 10.79 -10.09 33.07
C GLN A 20 10.40 -8.70 33.58
N SER A 21 9.24 -8.17 33.18
CA SER A 21 8.75 -6.89 33.68
C SER A 21 8.38 -7.00 35.15
N ASN A 22 8.82 -6.03 35.95
CA ASN A 22 8.38 -5.89 37.35
C ASN A 22 6.97 -5.27 37.47
N ASP A 23 6.43 -4.77 36.36
CA ASP A 23 5.10 -4.19 36.29
C ASP A 23 4.14 -5.12 35.53
N ALA A 24 3.22 -5.74 36.27
CA ALA A 24 2.21 -6.65 35.73
C ALA A 24 1.17 -5.93 34.83
N SER A 25 1.10 -4.60 34.87
CA SER A 25 0.21 -3.80 34.03
C SER A 25 0.81 -3.47 32.65
N THR A 26 2.09 -3.79 32.43
CA THR A 26 2.77 -3.60 31.15
C THR A 26 2.11 -4.44 30.04
N ASN A 27 1.85 -3.81 28.90
CA ASN A 27 1.34 -4.46 27.70
C ASN A 27 2.34 -4.36 26.55
N GLY A 28 2.44 -5.43 25.77
CA GLY A 28 3.24 -5.50 24.56
C GLY A 28 2.37 -5.44 23.31
N PHE A 29 2.68 -4.52 22.39
CA PHE A 29 2.01 -4.44 21.09
C PHE A 29 2.91 -5.00 19.99
N ILE A 30 2.37 -5.92 19.18
CA ILE A 30 3.03 -6.46 17.99
C ILE A 30 2.12 -6.23 16.80
N TRP A 31 2.69 -5.73 15.72
CA TRP A 31 2.01 -5.55 14.43
C TRP A 31 2.72 -6.37 13.35
N ALA A 32 1.91 -6.99 12.50
CA ALA A 32 2.32 -7.92 11.47
C ALA A 32 1.74 -7.45 10.13
N ASN A 33 2.64 -7.07 9.23
CA ASN A 33 2.33 -6.71 7.86
C ASN A 33 2.62 -7.87 6.91
N GLY A 34 1.71 -8.14 5.96
CA GLY A 34 1.87 -9.14 4.92
C GLY A 34 1.52 -8.63 3.52
N GLY A 35 2.22 -9.16 2.51
CA GLY A 35 2.03 -8.79 1.11
C GLY A 35 2.37 -7.32 0.84
N TYR A 36 1.64 -6.69 -0.08
CA TYR A 36 1.74 -5.26 -0.40
C TYR A 36 0.95 -4.39 0.60
N ALA A 37 1.15 -4.66 1.90
CA ALA A 37 0.31 -4.13 2.97
C ALA A 37 -1.19 -4.46 2.81
N THR A 38 -1.48 -5.66 2.27
CA THR A 38 -2.86 -6.11 2.05
C THR A 38 -3.42 -6.91 3.22
N LYS A 39 -2.55 -7.34 4.13
CA LYS A 39 -2.93 -8.08 5.33
C LYS A 39 -2.25 -7.48 6.54
N HIS A 40 -3.05 -7.21 7.56
CA HIS A 40 -2.58 -6.76 8.85
C HIS A 40 -3.11 -7.71 9.92
N SER A 41 -2.21 -8.16 10.77
CA SER A 41 -2.56 -8.81 12.03
C SER A 41 -1.86 -8.04 13.14
N PHE A 42 -2.48 -7.96 14.32
CA PHE A 42 -1.81 -7.41 15.48
C PHE A 42 -2.16 -8.23 16.71
N GLY A 43 -1.31 -8.17 17.72
CA GLY A 43 -1.50 -8.78 19.02
C GLY A 43 -1.13 -7.81 20.12
N VAL A 44 -1.97 -7.75 21.15
CA VAL A 44 -1.65 -7.11 22.43
C VAL A 44 -1.45 -8.23 23.45
N TYR A 45 -0.29 -8.26 24.09
CA TYR A 45 0.11 -9.29 25.03
C TYR A 45 0.30 -8.68 26.43
N SER A 46 -0.08 -9.41 27.47
CA SER A 46 0.06 -9.00 28.86
C SER A 46 0.41 -10.20 29.74
N ALA A 47 1.07 -9.95 30.88
CA ALA A 47 1.23 -10.96 31.94
C ALA A 47 -0.04 -11.09 32.81
N THR A 48 -0.95 -10.10 32.75
CA THR A 48 -2.20 -10.10 33.51
C THR A 48 -3.32 -10.81 32.72
N PRO A 49 -3.98 -11.83 33.31
CA PRO A 49 -5.07 -12.54 32.63
C PRO A 49 -6.32 -11.66 32.47
N SER A 50 -7.06 -11.88 31.38
CA SER A 50 -8.35 -11.23 31.15
C SER A 50 -9.40 -11.67 32.19
N LYS A 51 -10.11 -10.72 32.79
CA LYS A 51 -11.25 -10.99 33.68
C LYS A 51 -12.45 -11.60 32.96
N ASN A 52 -12.53 -11.42 31.64
CA ASN A 52 -13.70 -11.78 30.83
C ASN A 52 -13.47 -13.03 29.97
N GLY A 53 -12.39 -13.79 30.22
CA GLY A 53 -12.03 -14.97 29.42
C GLY A 53 -11.72 -14.64 27.95
N PHE A 54 -11.77 -15.66 27.09
CA PHE A 54 -11.59 -15.52 25.64
C PHE A 54 -12.84 -14.94 24.99
N ARG A 55 -12.64 -14.03 24.04
CA ARG A 55 -13.70 -13.39 23.25
C ARG A 55 -13.29 -13.36 21.78
N HIS A 56 -14.28 -13.45 20.90
CA HIS A 56 -14.09 -13.40 19.45
C HIS A 56 -15.06 -12.39 18.83
N GLY A 57 -14.62 -11.72 17.77
CA GLY A 57 -15.44 -10.91 16.89
C GLY A 57 -14.85 -10.92 15.48
N SER A 58 -15.68 -10.71 14.47
CA SER A 58 -15.25 -10.59 13.08
C SER A 58 -15.65 -9.22 12.54
N PRO A 59 -14.69 -8.29 12.33
CA PRO A 59 -14.99 -6.98 11.78
C PRO A 59 -15.18 -7.00 10.25
N GLN A 60 -15.25 -8.18 9.63
CA GLN A 60 -15.21 -8.35 8.18
C GLN A 60 -16.31 -7.54 7.47
N THR A 61 -17.56 -7.59 7.95
CA THR A 61 -18.66 -6.80 7.37
C THR A 61 -18.41 -5.29 7.42
N THR A 62 -17.85 -4.80 8.53
CA THR A 62 -17.50 -3.38 8.66
C THR A 62 -16.39 -3.00 7.69
N ILE A 63 -15.36 -3.84 7.55
CA ILE A 63 -14.26 -3.63 6.61
C ILE A 63 -14.77 -3.65 5.15
N ASP A 64 -15.66 -4.57 4.83
CA ASP A 64 -16.21 -4.69 3.48
C ASP A 64 -17.08 -3.50 3.08
N SER A 65 -17.71 -2.83 4.06
CA SER A 65 -18.47 -1.58 3.86
C SER A 65 -17.61 -0.31 3.76
N LEU A 66 -16.31 -0.38 4.05
CA LEU A 66 -15.45 0.79 3.91
C LEU A 66 -15.36 1.22 2.45
N ALA A 67 -15.24 2.52 2.22
CA ALA A 67 -15.10 3.09 0.89
C ALA A 67 -13.88 2.48 0.17
N LYS A 68 -14.10 2.03 -1.07
CA LYS A 68 -13.06 1.52 -1.97
C LYS A 68 -13.08 2.39 -3.22
N ARG A 69 -11.92 2.56 -3.85
CA ARG A 69 -11.86 3.16 -5.18
C ARG A 69 -12.11 2.09 -6.23
N GLU A 70 -12.96 2.38 -7.18
CA GLU A 70 -13.14 1.55 -8.36
C GLU A 70 -11.99 1.75 -9.34
N LEU A 71 -11.72 0.72 -10.13
CA LEU A 71 -10.70 0.73 -11.18
C LEU A 71 -11.37 1.05 -12.51
N ALA A 72 -10.89 2.08 -13.19
CA ALA A 72 -11.23 2.36 -14.58
C ALA A 72 -10.34 1.52 -15.50
N THR A 73 -10.92 1.02 -16.59
CA THR A 73 -10.18 0.44 -17.70
C THR A 73 -9.37 1.51 -18.44
N PRO A 74 -8.30 1.15 -19.17
CA PRO A 74 -7.54 2.10 -19.97
C PRO A 74 -8.40 2.91 -20.96
N ALA A 75 -9.37 2.27 -21.62
CA ALA A 75 -10.29 2.95 -22.55
C ALA A 75 -11.20 3.97 -21.84
N GLU A 76 -11.63 3.70 -20.61
CA GLU A 76 -12.39 4.66 -19.82
C GLU A 76 -11.52 5.83 -19.34
N ALA A 77 -10.24 5.58 -19.08
CA ALA A 77 -9.30 6.59 -18.62
C ALA A 77 -8.87 7.56 -19.75
N GLU A 78 -8.75 7.09 -20.98
CA GLU A 78 -8.46 7.92 -22.16
C GLU A 78 -9.65 8.81 -22.58
N SER A 79 -10.88 8.34 -22.32
CA SER A 79 -12.11 9.00 -22.77
C SER A 79 -12.12 10.51 -22.53
N LEU A 80 -12.60 11.28 -23.51
CA LEU A 80 -12.76 12.73 -23.42
C LEU A 80 -13.59 13.18 -22.19
N ILE A 81 -14.44 12.28 -21.66
CA ILE A 81 -15.22 12.50 -20.44
C ILE A 81 -14.31 12.46 -19.20
N ALA A 82 -13.34 11.55 -19.15
CA ALA A 82 -12.38 11.45 -18.05
C ALA A 82 -11.41 12.65 -18.04
N GLY A 83 -11.00 13.13 -19.22
CA GLY A 83 -10.03 14.20 -19.36
C GLY A 83 -8.65 13.81 -18.81
N LYS A 84 -7.82 14.80 -18.44
CA LYS A 84 -6.51 14.52 -17.82
C LYS A 84 -6.67 13.80 -16.48
N ALA A 85 -5.84 12.79 -16.25
CA ALA A 85 -5.74 12.10 -14.97
C ALA A 85 -4.73 12.81 -14.06
N THR A 86 -4.87 12.65 -12.75
CA THR A 86 -3.92 13.20 -11.76
C THR A 86 -3.08 12.09 -11.18
N ILE A 87 -1.75 12.20 -11.15
CA ILE A 87 -0.90 11.19 -10.51
C ILE A 87 -1.17 11.19 -9.00
N GLU A 88 -1.51 10.02 -8.46
CA GLU A 88 -1.73 9.80 -7.02
C GLU A 88 -0.48 9.25 -6.34
N ALA A 89 0.24 8.37 -7.04
CA ALA A 89 1.53 7.83 -6.64
C ALA A 89 2.24 7.26 -7.87
N PHE A 90 3.56 7.23 -7.86
CA PHE A 90 4.35 6.65 -8.95
C PHE A 90 5.65 6.02 -8.44
N THR A 91 6.25 5.20 -9.28
CA THR A 91 7.60 4.67 -9.12
C THR A 91 8.25 4.50 -10.49
N VAL A 92 9.59 4.40 -10.51
CA VAL A 92 10.36 4.14 -11.73
C VAL A 92 11.27 2.95 -11.49
N MET A 93 11.03 1.87 -12.22
CA MET A 93 11.94 0.73 -12.27
C MET A 93 13.20 1.11 -13.04
N HIS A 94 14.34 0.68 -12.51
CA HIS A 94 15.65 0.89 -13.13
C HIS A 94 16.21 -0.45 -13.62
N ASP A 95 16.90 -0.41 -14.75
CA ASP A 95 17.54 -1.59 -15.34
C ASP A 95 18.80 -2.03 -14.55
N ARG A 96 19.50 -3.06 -15.06
CA ARG A 96 20.70 -3.61 -14.43
C ARG A 96 21.88 -2.64 -14.39
N GLU A 97 21.89 -1.63 -15.27
CA GLU A 97 22.88 -0.57 -15.30
C GLU A 97 22.46 0.65 -14.46
N GLY A 98 21.30 0.57 -13.77
CA GLY A 98 20.77 1.64 -12.93
C GLY A 98 20.14 2.78 -13.73
N ARG A 99 19.73 2.55 -14.97
CA ARG A 99 19.05 3.56 -15.80
C ARG A 99 17.53 3.45 -15.65
N PRO A 100 16.79 4.57 -15.58
CA PRO A 100 15.32 4.56 -15.58
C PRO A 100 14.74 3.83 -16.81
N GLU A 101 13.98 2.76 -16.59
CA GLU A 101 13.49 1.85 -17.64
C GLU A 101 11.97 1.88 -17.78
N THR A 102 11.23 1.77 -16.67
CA THR A 102 9.76 1.70 -16.70
C THR A 102 9.15 2.57 -15.61
N ALA A 103 8.37 3.56 -16.00
CA ALA A 103 7.50 4.32 -15.12
C ALA A 103 6.21 3.54 -14.84
N ILE A 104 5.75 3.56 -13.59
CA ILE A 104 4.47 3.00 -13.16
C ILE A 104 3.79 4.04 -12.28
N ALA A 105 2.55 4.42 -12.59
CA ALA A 105 1.79 5.35 -11.79
C ALA A 105 0.35 4.87 -11.56
N SER A 106 -0.15 5.09 -10.35
CA SER A 106 -1.59 5.11 -10.09
C SER A 106 -2.08 6.54 -10.28
N THR A 107 -3.15 6.70 -11.05
CA THR A 107 -3.74 8.01 -11.35
C THR A 107 -5.21 8.07 -10.95
N LEU A 108 -5.71 9.27 -10.65
CA LEU A 108 -7.11 9.54 -10.37
C LEU A 108 -7.77 10.26 -11.55
N LEU A 109 -8.91 9.73 -11.98
CA LEU A 109 -9.80 10.40 -12.92
C LEU A 109 -10.68 11.42 -12.18
N LYS A 110 -11.34 12.31 -12.94
CA LYS A 110 -12.26 13.33 -12.36
C LYS A 110 -13.41 12.72 -11.56
N ASP A 111 -13.86 11.52 -11.91
CA ASP A 111 -14.90 10.76 -11.22
C ASP A 111 -14.39 9.98 -10.00
N SER A 112 -13.15 10.23 -9.56
CA SER A 112 -12.47 9.58 -8.42
C SER A 112 -12.10 8.11 -8.61
N ARG A 113 -12.39 7.49 -9.76
CA ARG A 113 -11.88 6.16 -10.09
C ARG A 113 -10.37 6.21 -10.33
N ARG A 114 -9.72 5.08 -10.05
CA ARG A 114 -8.27 4.92 -10.25
C ARG A 114 -8.01 4.30 -11.62
N ALA A 115 -6.98 4.75 -12.31
CA ALA A 115 -6.42 4.08 -13.48
C ALA A 115 -4.94 3.76 -13.25
N TRP A 116 -4.44 2.71 -13.90
CA TRP A 116 -3.02 2.37 -13.91
C TRP A 116 -2.38 2.91 -15.18
N ALA A 117 -1.18 3.44 -15.02
CA ALA A 117 -0.41 4.03 -16.09
C ALA A 117 1.00 3.44 -16.10
N THR A 118 1.54 3.13 -17.29
CA THR A 118 2.93 2.71 -17.45
C THR A 118 3.58 3.45 -18.61
N SER A 119 4.90 3.63 -18.60
CA SER A 119 5.62 4.15 -19.77
C SER A 119 7.07 3.69 -19.77
N THR A 120 7.57 3.34 -20.95
CA THR A 120 8.98 3.05 -21.22
C THR A 120 9.65 4.18 -22.01
N ASP A 121 8.97 5.31 -22.23
CA ASP A 121 9.54 6.48 -22.87
C ASP A 121 10.65 7.07 -21.98
N PRO A 122 11.91 7.16 -22.45
CA PRO A 122 13.01 7.70 -21.68
C PRO A 122 12.80 9.14 -21.18
N GLN A 123 11.99 9.95 -21.87
CA GLN A 123 11.65 11.29 -21.41
C GLN A 123 10.72 11.25 -20.20
N VAL A 124 9.73 10.36 -20.22
CA VAL A 124 8.80 10.17 -19.10
C VAL A 124 9.54 9.63 -17.89
N THR A 125 10.35 8.56 -18.05
CA THR A 125 11.07 7.95 -16.93
C THR A 125 12.08 8.91 -16.30
N LYS A 126 12.84 9.66 -17.11
CA LYS A 126 13.77 10.70 -16.59
C LYS A 126 13.04 11.82 -15.87
N SER A 127 11.90 12.27 -16.40
CA SER A 127 11.11 13.34 -15.78
C SER A 127 10.61 12.93 -14.40
N LEU A 128 10.08 11.70 -14.27
CA LEU A 128 9.61 11.16 -12.99
C LEU A 128 10.75 10.97 -11.96
N CYS A 129 11.98 10.68 -12.42
CA CYS A 129 13.14 10.62 -11.53
C CYS A 129 13.63 12.00 -11.06
N ALA A 130 13.35 13.07 -11.81
CA ALA A 130 13.93 14.39 -11.60
C ALA A 130 13.04 15.35 -10.76
N GLY A 131 11.78 15.01 -10.51
CA GLY A 131 10.84 15.92 -9.84
C GLY A 131 9.69 15.22 -9.11
N GLU A 132 8.89 16.04 -8.43
CA GLU A 132 7.64 15.60 -7.80
C GLU A 132 6.50 15.66 -8.82
N TRP A 133 5.84 14.52 -9.01
CA TRP A 133 4.75 14.36 -9.97
C TRP A 133 3.41 14.01 -9.32
N VAL A 134 3.38 13.68 -8.03
CA VAL A 134 2.13 13.50 -7.28
C VAL A 134 1.33 14.81 -7.31
N GLY A 135 0.05 14.70 -7.67
CA GLY A 135 -0.84 15.83 -7.87
C GLY A 135 -0.75 16.50 -9.24
N GLN A 136 0.20 16.12 -10.10
CA GLN A 136 0.31 16.65 -11.45
C GLN A 136 -0.67 15.97 -12.42
N GLN A 137 -1.12 16.74 -13.41
CA GLN A 137 -2.01 16.24 -14.46
C GLN A 137 -1.22 15.63 -15.61
N VAL A 138 -1.67 14.46 -16.07
CA VAL A 138 -1.09 13.67 -17.15
C VAL A 138 -2.17 13.14 -18.09
N THR A 139 -1.75 12.67 -19.26
CA THR A 139 -2.65 12.01 -20.21
C THR A 139 -2.36 10.51 -20.22
N LEU A 140 -3.41 9.72 -20.45
CA LEU A 140 -3.33 8.28 -20.65
C LEU A 140 -3.85 7.97 -22.05
N ASP A 141 -3.15 7.12 -22.79
CA ASP A 141 -3.71 6.58 -24.04
C ASP A 141 -4.68 5.41 -23.78
N SER A 142 -5.27 4.89 -24.85
CA SER A 142 -6.27 3.82 -24.80
C SER A 142 -5.77 2.47 -24.28
N ILE A 143 -4.45 2.30 -24.09
CA ILE A 143 -3.84 1.11 -23.49
C ILE A 143 -3.19 1.39 -22.13
N GLY A 144 -3.27 2.64 -21.64
CA GLY A 144 -2.77 3.04 -20.32
C GLY A 144 -1.32 3.52 -20.35
N THR A 145 -0.80 3.93 -21.50
CA THR A 145 0.52 4.56 -21.58
C THR A 145 0.48 5.92 -20.89
N LEU A 146 1.40 6.17 -19.97
CA LEU A 146 1.59 7.46 -19.31
C LEU A 146 2.26 8.45 -20.27
N LEU A 147 1.59 9.58 -20.52
CA LEU A 147 2.06 10.68 -21.36
C LEU A 147 2.13 11.98 -20.52
N LEU A 148 3.27 12.66 -20.59
CA LEU A 148 3.53 13.94 -19.92
C LEU A 148 3.22 15.13 -20.83
#